data_AF-A0A8D2LDN4-F1
#
_entry.id   AF-A0A8D2LDN4-F1
#
_cell.length_a   1.000
_cell.length_b   1.000
_cell.length_c   1.000
_cell.angle_alpha   90.00
_cell.angle_beta   90.00
_cell.angle_gamma   90.00
#
_symmetry.space_group_name_H-M   'P 1'
#
loop_
_entity.id
_entity.type
_entity.pdbx_description
1 polymer ?
#
loop_
_entity_poly.entity_id
_entity_poly.type
_entity_poly.pdbx_seq_one_letter_code
_entity_poly.pdbx_strand_id
1 'polypeptide(L)'
;DICLYVVFFSCMLHTVLAFGVGWYRNAVNDHKEGLFDGTPFMDSPKSLFSPYYLFGHFHCSCCRTDRLFVSGSLSFYIQEMNGVLKNMLSEWFSTAFLTLERVTWQSPCEILQKISDSEAVHPVRNWVDMKRRVGSYRRCYYFAHCAIPGEPLIVLHVALTDEISSNIQAIVKEAPSQEVENLNKITTAIFYSISLTQQGLQGVELGTYLIKRVVKELQMEYPQIKVFSTLSPIPGFTKWLVGLLSAQSKEKGRSNLFTDPEYQEISEIAGEPALEILKRLFTNSEWVRSERLVQVLEQPLMRLCAWYLYGEKHRGYALNPVANFHLQNGAVLWRLNWMADVSPRGIAASCGMMVNYRYFLEDTASNSATYLGMKQIKASEQVLSWVTQFQQNSKL
;
A
#
# COMPACT_ATOMS: atom_id res chain seq x y z
N ASP A 1 1.12 17.43 30.05
CA ASP A 1 2.11 18.12 29.19
C ASP A 1 3.57 17.89 29.61
N ILE A 2 3.95 18.06 30.88
CA ILE A 2 5.30 17.72 31.37
C ILE A 2 5.57 16.20 31.35
N CYS A 3 4.55 15.35 31.49
CA CYS A 3 4.73 13.90 31.55
C CYS A 3 5.18 13.25 30.23
N LEU A 4 4.76 13.75 29.06
CA LEU A 4 5.24 13.21 27.77
C LEU A 4 6.69 13.65 27.51
N TYR A 5 7.05 14.88 27.86
CA TYR A 5 8.43 15.34 27.83
C TYR A 5 9.30 14.52 28.79
N VAL A 6 8.83 14.22 30.00
CA VAL A 6 9.56 13.40 30.98
C VAL A 6 9.67 11.94 30.54
N VAL A 7 8.67 11.35 29.87
CA VAL A 7 8.78 9.98 29.32
C VAL A 7 9.72 9.94 28.12
N PHE A 8 9.68 10.93 27.23
CA PHE A 8 10.59 11.02 26.08
C PHE A 8 12.03 11.34 26.52
N PHE A 9 12.22 12.27 27.47
CA PHE A 9 13.53 12.51 28.09
C PHE A 9 13.97 11.34 28.94
N SER A 10 13.09 10.61 29.63
CA SER A 10 13.45 9.41 30.38
C SER A 10 13.87 8.27 29.46
N CYS A 11 13.22 8.09 28.30
CA CYS A 11 13.69 7.15 27.28
C CYS A 11 15.01 7.60 26.65
N MET A 12 15.17 8.88 26.34
CA MET A 12 16.42 9.43 25.78
C MET A 12 17.57 9.39 26.81
N LEU A 13 17.29 9.67 28.08
CA LEU A 13 18.23 9.68 29.20
C LEU A 13 18.54 8.26 29.69
N HIS A 14 17.60 7.31 29.66
CA HIS A 14 17.91 5.89 29.89
C HIS A 14 18.80 5.34 28.77
N THR A 15 18.52 5.74 27.53
CA THR A 15 19.36 5.41 26.39
C THR A 15 20.77 5.98 26.61
N VAL A 16 20.90 7.27 26.96
CA VAL A 16 22.19 7.96 27.23
C VAL A 16 22.91 7.48 28.51
N LEU A 17 22.21 7.14 29.60
CA LEU A 17 22.81 6.65 30.85
C LEU A 17 23.24 5.18 30.74
N ALA A 18 22.50 4.35 30.02
CA ALA A 18 22.95 3.00 29.65
C ALA A 18 24.22 3.06 28.78
N PHE A 19 24.34 4.07 27.92
CA PHE A 19 25.57 4.37 27.18
C PHE A 19 26.73 4.80 28.09
N GLY A 20 26.51 5.62 29.13
CA GLY A 20 27.57 6.06 30.05
C GLY A 20 28.18 4.95 30.91
N VAL A 21 27.37 4.01 31.41
CA VAL A 21 27.85 2.93 32.28
C VAL A 21 28.50 1.79 31.49
N GLY A 22 28.02 1.51 30.27
CA GLY A 22 28.63 0.52 29.38
C GLY A 22 29.99 0.96 28.83
N TRP A 23 30.13 2.26 28.51
CA TRP A 23 31.39 2.82 28.02
C TRP A 23 32.45 2.88 29.14
N TYR A 24 32.09 3.22 30.38
CA TYR A 24 33.03 3.18 31.52
C TYR A 24 33.52 1.75 31.83
N ARG A 25 32.67 0.74 31.65
CA ARG A 25 33.03 -0.67 31.92
C ARG A 25 33.94 -1.29 30.84
N ASN A 26 33.82 -0.85 29.58
CA ASN A 26 34.72 -1.27 28.50
C ASN A 26 36.00 -0.41 28.45
N ALA A 27 35.93 0.89 28.71
CA ALA A 27 37.10 1.76 28.78
C ALA A 27 38.05 1.39 29.95
N VAL A 28 37.52 0.92 31.08
CA VAL A 28 38.36 0.42 32.20
C VAL A 28 39.04 -0.93 31.88
N ASN A 29 38.49 -1.72 30.94
CA ASN A 29 39.10 -2.97 30.50
C ASN A 29 40.14 -2.76 29.37
N ASP A 30 39.95 -1.75 28.52
CA ASP A 30 40.88 -1.41 27.43
C ASP A 30 42.04 -0.47 27.88
N HIS A 31 41.98 0.09 29.08
CA HIS A 31 42.99 1.01 29.62
C HIS A 31 44.34 0.37 30.04
N LYS A 32 44.62 -0.88 29.65
CA LYS A 32 45.92 -1.52 29.95
C LYS A 32 47.00 -1.33 28.90
N GLU A 33 46.75 -0.76 27.74
CA GLU A 33 47.81 -0.51 26.76
C GLU A 33 47.65 0.83 26.03
N GLY A 34 48.66 1.72 26.16
CA GLY A 34 49.03 2.64 25.08
C GLY A 34 48.61 4.12 25.15
N LEU A 35 49.50 4.93 25.71
CA LEU A 35 49.92 6.31 25.40
C LEU A 35 49.11 7.24 24.44
N PHE A 36 48.88 8.45 24.97
CA PHE A 36 48.90 9.82 24.40
C PHE A 36 47.70 10.47 23.69
N ASP A 37 47.29 11.59 24.33
CA ASP A 37 47.28 12.98 23.86
C ASP A 37 45.92 13.69 23.83
N GLY A 38 45.88 14.79 24.60
CA GLY A 38 44.68 15.55 24.89
C GLY A 38 44.33 16.53 23.77
N THR A 39 43.17 16.34 23.13
CA THR A 39 42.41 17.41 22.50
C THR A 39 40.89 17.13 22.65
N PRO A 40 40.07 18.11 23.05
CA PRO A 40 38.63 17.93 23.17
C PRO A 40 37.96 18.23 21.82
N PHE A 41 37.42 17.21 21.15
CA PHE A 41 36.49 17.40 20.03
C PHE A 41 35.04 17.39 20.55
N MET A 42 34.55 18.58 20.88
CA MET A 42 33.12 18.87 20.77
C MET A 42 32.91 19.60 19.45
N ASP A 43 32.22 18.98 18.49
CA ASP A 43 31.34 19.68 17.56
C ASP A 43 30.48 18.70 16.73
N SER A 44 29.19 19.05 16.62
CA SER A 44 28.11 18.48 15.80
C SER A 44 27.12 17.46 16.46
N PRO A 45 25.79 17.64 16.30
CA PRO A 45 24.75 16.68 16.75
C PRO A 45 24.70 15.36 15.96
N LYS A 46 25.67 15.11 15.06
CA LYS A 46 25.67 13.94 14.15
C LYS A 46 26.27 12.69 14.79
N SER A 47 26.92 12.81 15.95
CA SER A 47 27.64 11.71 16.60
C SER A 47 26.79 10.85 17.55
N LEU A 48 25.56 11.27 17.88
CA LEU A 48 24.67 10.57 18.81
C LEU A 48 23.94 9.34 18.22
N PHE A 49 23.98 9.15 16.90
CA PHE A 49 23.28 8.09 16.19
C PHE A 49 24.26 7.23 15.37
N SER A 50 25.17 6.54 16.06
CA SER A 50 25.99 5.51 15.41
C SER A 50 25.12 4.30 15.04
N PRO A 51 25.19 3.77 13.81
CA PRO A 51 24.31 2.70 13.31
C PRO A 51 24.34 1.44 14.17
N TYR A 52 25.46 1.13 14.82
CA TYR A 52 25.67 -0.13 15.53
C TYR A 52 24.84 -0.27 16.83
N TYR A 53 24.37 0.84 17.42
CA TYR A 53 23.78 0.81 18.76
C TYR A 53 22.26 1.02 18.81
N LEU A 54 21.61 1.42 17.71
CA LEU A 54 20.14 1.49 17.61
C LEU A 54 19.48 0.18 17.15
N PHE A 55 20.23 -0.77 16.60
CA PHE A 55 19.64 -2.02 16.09
C PHE A 55 19.05 -2.93 17.19
N GLY A 56 19.49 -2.78 18.45
CA GLY A 56 18.92 -3.53 19.58
C GLY A 56 17.52 -3.08 20.00
N HIS A 57 17.12 -1.85 19.66
CA HIS A 57 15.81 -1.30 20.01
C HIS A 57 15.25 -0.45 18.87
N PHE A 58 14.36 -1.05 18.08
CA PHE A 58 13.53 -0.42 17.02
C PHE A 58 12.55 0.66 17.54
N HIS A 59 12.92 1.36 18.61
CA HIS A 59 12.12 2.41 19.25
C HIS A 59 11.79 3.53 18.27
N CYS A 60 12.65 3.86 17.30
CA CYS A 60 12.38 4.96 16.35
C CYS A 60 11.20 4.68 15.39
N SER A 61 11.03 3.44 14.91
CA SER A 61 9.86 3.08 14.08
C SER A 61 8.57 3.10 14.92
N CYS A 62 8.63 2.57 16.15
CA CYS A 62 7.53 2.62 17.11
C CYS A 62 7.15 4.06 17.49
N CYS A 63 8.13 4.91 17.81
CA CYS A 63 7.91 6.33 18.12
C CYS A 63 7.29 7.10 16.95
N ARG A 64 7.54 6.70 15.69
CA ARG A 64 6.86 7.27 14.53
C ARG A 64 5.42 6.75 14.37
N THR A 65 5.13 5.56 14.90
CA THR A 65 3.80 4.94 14.89
C THR A 65 2.86 5.54 15.94
N ASP A 66 3.38 5.98 17.10
CA ASP A 66 2.61 6.57 18.23
C ASP A 66 1.97 7.95 17.96
N ARG A 67 1.74 8.30 16.69
CA ARG A 67 1.45 9.65 16.24
C ARG A 67 0.04 9.86 15.69
N LEU A 68 -0.97 9.34 16.38
CA LEU A 68 -2.38 9.55 15.98
C LEU A 68 -3.17 10.54 16.84
N PHE A 69 -2.62 11.15 17.90
CA PHE A 69 -3.38 12.08 18.76
C PHE A 69 -2.55 13.23 19.37
N VAL A 70 -2.29 14.33 18.63
CA VAL A 70 -1.83 15.60 19.26
C VAL A 70 -2.38 16.81 18.49
N SER A 71 -2.92 17.82 19.19
CA SER A 71 -3.64 18.97 18.63
C SER A 71 -2.79 20.20 18.29
N GLY A 72 -3.27 20.97 17.32
CA GLY A 72 -3.13 22.44 17.17
C GLY A 72 -1.74 23.03 16.99
N SER A 73 -1.07 23.35 18.10
CA SER A 73 0.12 24.22 18.14
C SER A 73 1.45 23.46 18.19
N LEU A 74 1.47 22.25 18.74
CA LEU A 74 2.65 21.35 18.65
C LEU A 74 2.84 20.76 17.24
N SER A 75 1.85 20.94 16.36
CA SER A 75 1.77 20.32 15.03
C SER A 75 2.97 20.63 14.14
N PHE A 76 3.50 21.86 14.18
CA PHE A 76 4.62 22.26 13.30
C PHE A 76 5.95 21.58 13.68
N TYR A 77 6.39 21.70 14.94
CA TYR A 77 7.62 21.06 15.42
C TYR A 77 7.56 19.53 15.30
N ILE A 78 6.38 18.96 15.57
CA ILE A 78 6.10 17.54 15.35
C ILE A 78 6.24 17.22 13.86
N GLN A 79 5.67 17.98 12.93
CA GLN A 79 5.83 17.74 11.49
C GLN A 79 7.30 17.81 11.03
N GLU A 80 8.08 18.79 11.49
CA GLU A 80 9.50 18.90 11.16
C GLU A 80 10.30 17.70 11.68
N MET A 81 10.10 17.31 12.94
CA MET A 81 10.75 16.14 13.53
C MET A 81 10.39 14.85 12.75
N ASN A 82 9.17 14.75 12.22
CA ASN A 82 8.80 13.64 11.34
C ASN A 82 9.62 13.61 10.07
N GLY A 83 9.85 14.80 9.48
CA GLY A 83 10.64 14.95 8.26
C GLY A 83 12.05 14.46 8.50
N VAL A 84 12.67 14.89 9.61
CA VAL A 84 14.02 14.45 9.99
C VAL A 84 14.07 12.94 10.21
N LEU A 85 13.15 12.38 10.99
CA LEU A 85 13.09 10.93 11.23
C LEU A 85 12.84 10.15 9.95
N LYS A 86 11.94 10.63 9.08
CA LYS A 86 11.68 10.01 7.78
C LYS A 86 12.93 9.97 6.92
N ASN A 87 13.71 11.06 6.89
CA ASN A 87 14.94 11.12 6.11
C ASN A 87 15.99 10.12 6.65
N MET A 88 16.20 10.08 7.97
CA MET A 88 17.10 9.10 8.59
C MET A 88 16.68 7.65 8.30
N LEU A 89 15.38 7.35 8.45
CA LEU A 89 14.84 6.03 8.12
C LEU A 89 14.97 5.71 6.63
N SER A 90 14.91 6.70 5.74
CA SER A 90 15.07 6.47 4.30
C SER A 90 16.51 6.10 3.93
N GLU A 91 17.50 6.62 4.66
CA GLU A 91 18.91 6.23 4.51
C GLU A 91 19.18 4.84 5.10
N TRP A 92 18.70 4.56 6.31
CA TRP A 92 18.92 3.27 6.99
C TRP A 92 18.21 2.11 6.31
N PHE A 93 16.99 2.34 5.79
CA PHE A 93 16.22 1.33 5.07
C PHE A 93 16.38 1.45 3.55
N SER A 94 17.56 1.88 3.11
CA SER A 94 17.91 1.91 1.69
C SER A 94 18.16 0.50 1.15
N THR A 95 18.08 0.34 -0.17
CA THR A 95 18.17 -0.97 -0.86
C THR A 95 19.43 -1.78 -0.56
N ALA A 96 20.51 -1.16 -0.10
CA ALA A 96 21.76 -1.84 0.21
C ALA A 96 21.68 -2.68 1.50
N PHE A 97 20.75 -2.32 2.41
CA PHE A 97 20.58 -3.01 3.70
C PHE A 97 19.37 -3.93 3.74
N LEU A 98 18.70 -4.13 2.61
CA LEU A 98 17.51 -4.96 2.50
C LEU A 98 17.80 -6.26 1.75
N THR A 99 17.46 -7.38 2.37
CA THR A 99 17.52 -8.72 1.78
C THR A 99 16.13 -9.12 1.29
N LEU A 100 16.05 -9.53 0.02
CA LEU A 100 14.83 -10.15 -0.52
C LEU A 100 14.82 -11.62 -0.12
N GLU A 101 13.79 -12.05 0.59
CA GLU A 101 13.62 -13.43 1.02
C GLU A 101 12.32 -14.01 0.46
N ARG A 102 12.40 -15.26 -0.01
CA ARG A 102 11.24 -16.01 -0.49
C ARG A 102 10.62 -16.80 0.65
N VAL A 103 9.30 -16.72 0.77
CA VAL A 103 8.51 -17.48 1.74
C VAL A 103 7.96 -18.71 1.04
N THR A 104 8.19 -19.87 1.62
CA THR A 104 7.62 -21.14 1.17
C THR A 104 6.96 -21.86 2.34
N TRP A 105 6.33 -22.99 2.08
CA TRP A 105 5.79 -23.83 3.16
C TRP A 105 6.88 -24.44 4.07
N GLN A 106 8.15 -24.40 3.64
CA GLN A 106 9.30 -24.84 4.44
C GLN A 106 9.88 -23.73 5.32
N SER A 107 9.44 -22.47 5.15
CA SER A 107 9.88 -21.36 5.99
C SER A 107 9.44 -21.56 7.46
N PRO A 108 10.18 -21.02 8.44
CA PRO A 108 9.80 -21.09 9.85
C PRO A 108 8.37 -20.61 10.10
N CYS A 109 7.63 -21.34 10.94
CA CYS A 109 6.23 -21.03 11.25
C CYS A 109 6.05 -19.62 11.83
N GLU A 110 7.05 -19.11 12.56
CA GLU A 110 7.06 -17.74 13.09
C GLU A 110 6.92 -16.69 11.98
N ILE A 111 7.64 -16.86 10.86
CA ILE A 111 7.59 -15.93 9.72
C ILE A 111 6.22 -16.01 9.05
N LEU A 112 5.69 -17.22 8.86
CA LEU A 112 4.35 -17.41 8.30
C LEU A 112 3.27 -16.76 9.17
N GLN A 113 3.41 -16.83 10.49
CA GLN A 113 2.52 -16.17 11.44
C GLN A 113 2.60 -14.64 11.31
N LYS A 114 3.82 -14.07 11.33
CA LYS A 114 4.02 -12.62 11.15
C LYS A 114 3.42 -12.11 9.83
N ILE A 115 3.56 -12.88 8.75
CA ILE A 115 2.96 -12.54 7.45
C ILE A 115 1.43 -12.62 7.51
N SER A 116 0.88 -13.66 8.13
CA SER A 116 -0.57 -13.81 8.30
C SER A 116 -1.16 -12.64 9.10
N ASP A 117 -0.49 -12.24 10.19
CA ASP A 117 -0.95 -11.17 11.08
C ASP A 117 -0.82 -9.78 10.45
N SER A 118 0.15 -9.59 9.56
CA SER A 118 0.40 -8.32 8.88
C SER A 118 -0.30 -8.17 7.52
N GLU A 119 -1.07 -9.17 7.08
CA GLU A 119 -1.80 -9.13 5.81
C GLU A 119 -2.94 -8.10 5.85
N ALA A 120 -2.67 -6.93 5.28
CA ALA A 120 -3.57 -5.78 5.36
C ALA A 120 -4.59 -5.73 4.22
N VAL A 121 -4.38 -6.44 3.11
CA VAL A 121 -5.22 -6.31 1.90
C VAL A 121 -6.33 -7.35 1.92
N HIS A 122 -5.97 -8.63 1.98
CA HIS A 122 -6.91 -9.75 1.94
C HIS A 122 -6.64 -10.71 3.10
N PRO A 123 -7.31 -10.55 4.26
CA PRO A 123 -7.03 -11.32 5.47
C PRO A 123 -6.93 -12.83 5.22
N VAL A 124 -5.89 -13.46 5.76
CA VAL A 124 -5.69 -14.92 5.67
C VAL A 124 -6.75 -15.60 6.53
N ARG A 125 -7.45 -16.58 5.97
CA ARG A 125 -8.60 -17.21 6.66
C ARG A 125 -8.19 -18.27 7.66
N ASN A 126 -7.20 -19.08 7.31
CA ASN A 126 -6.71 -20.22 8.08
C ASN A 126 -5.35 -20.69 7.53
N TRP A 127 -4.71 -21.63 8.23
CA TRP A 127 -3.41 -22.17 7.80
C TRP A 127 -3.43 -22.88 6.45
N VAL A 128 -4.57 -23.46 6.05
CA VAL A 128 -4.73 -24.06 4.72
C VAL A 128 -4.70 -22.96 3.64
N ASP A 129 -5.28 -21.79 3.93
CA ASP A 129 -5.18 -20.60 3.08
C ASP A 129 -3.75 -20.11 2.97
N MET A 130 -3.02 -20.02 4.09
CA MET A 130 -1.61 -19.64 4.07
C MET A 130 -0.78 -20.61 3.23
N LYS A 131 -0.99 -21.92 3.39
CA LYS A 131 -0.33 -22.96 2.58
C LYS A 131 -0.57 -22.77 1.08
N ARG A 132 -1.79 -22.40 0.68
CA ARG A 132 -2.10 -22.09 -0.73
C ARG A 132 -1.36 -20.85 -1.22
N ARG A 133 -1.28 -19.79 -0.41
CA ARG A 133 -0.62 -18.52 -0.80
C ARG A 133 0.89 -18.60 -0.96
N VAL A 134 1.53 -19.61 -0.38
CA VAL A 134 2.98 -19.88 -0.52
C VAL A 134 3.28 -21.16 -1.30
N GLY A 135 2.24 -21.77 -1.91
CA GLY A 135 2.31 -23.02 -2.65
C GLY A 135 2.53 -22.83 -4.15
N SER A 136 2.19 -23.85 -4.93
CA SER A 136 2.33 -23.83 -6.39
C SER A 136 1.51 -22.70 -7.03
N TYR A 137 2.03 -22.10 -8.10
CA TYR A 137 1.47 -20.93 -8.79
C TYR A 137 1.36 -19.67 -7.91
N ARG A 138 1.96 -19.65 -6.71
CA ARG A 138 1.89 -18.53 -5.78
C ARG A 138 3.25 -18.26 -5.17
N ARG A 139 3.78 -17.05 -5.37
CA ARG A 139 5.06 -16.64 -4.79
C ARG A 139 4.82 -15.58 -3.73
N CYS A 140 5.47 -15.71 -2.60
CA CYS A 140 5.43 -14.73 -1.53
C CYS A 140 6.87 -14.31 -1.21
N TYR A 141 7.10 -13.02 -1.17
CA TYR A 141 8.41 -12.43 -0.89
C TYR A 141 8.27 -11.38 0.20
N TYR A 142 9.32 -11.16 0.98
CA TYR A 142 9.43 -10.01 1.85
C TYR A 142 10.82 -9.40 1.79
N PHE A 143 10.91 -8.13 2.19
CA PHE A 143 12.20 -7.55 2.59
C PHE A 143 12.41 -7.67 4.08
N ALA A 144 13.58 -8.18 4.46
CA ALA A 144 14.14 -8.04 5.81
C ALA A 144 15.30 -7.05 5.78
N HIS A 145 15.62 -6.48 6.93
CA HIS A 145 16.82 -5.68 7.11
C HIS A 145 17.99 -6.60 7.49
N CYS A 146 19.19 -6.41 6.94
CA CYS A 146 20.36 -7.27 7.18
C CYS A 146 20.67 -7.49 8.68
N ALA A 147 20.46 -6.46 9.50
CA ALA A 147 20.68 -6.52 10.96
C ALA A 147 19.58 -7.25 11.75
N ILE A 148 18.39 -7.46 11.15
CA ILE A 148 17.27 -8.21 11.76
C ILE A 148 16.70 -9.19 10.72
N PRO A 149 17.45 -10.28 10.44
CA PRO A 149 16.95 -11.32 9.57
C PRO A 149 15.69 -11.96 10.16
N GLY A 150 14.74 -12.36 9.30
CA GLY A 150 13.50 -13.01 9.73
C GLY A 150 12.38 -12.07 10.22
N GLU A 151 12.60 -10.76 10.24
CA GLU A 151 11.54 -9.77 10.48
C GLU A 151 11.05 -9.17 9.14
N PRO A 152 9.85 -9.53 8.66
CA PRO A 152 9.35 -9.00 7.40
C PRO A 152 8.95 -7.53 7.58
N LEU A 153 9.51 -6.63 6.76
CA LEU A 153 9.18 -5.19 6.76
C LEU A 153 8.05 -4.86 5.78
N ILE A 154 8.08 -5.51 4.62
CA ILE A 154 7.08 -5.38 3.57
C ILE A 154 6.96 -6.73 2.88
N VAL A 155 5.72 -7.17 2.68
CA VAL A 155 5.37 -8.46 2.09
C VAL A 155 4.68 -8.24 0.75
N LEU A 156 5.07 -9.02 -0.26
CA LEU A 156 4.49 -9.03 -1.59
C LEU A 156 4.02 -10.44 -1.93
N HIS A 157 2.73 -10.58 -2.19
CA HIS A 157 2.14 -11.80 -2.72
C HIS A 157 1.92 -11.70 -4.24
N VAL A 158 2.32 -12.75 -4.94
CA VAL A 158 2.29 -12.87 -6.40
C VAL A 158 1.52 -14.12 -6.79
N ALA A 159 0.61 -13.99 -7.75
CA ALA A 159 -0.03 -15.11 -8.43
C ALA A 159 0.58 -15.26 -9.83
N LEU A 160 0.93 -16.49 -10.18
CA LEU A 160 1.43 -16.85 -11.50
C LEU A 160 0.26 -17.36 -12.33
N THR A 161 -0.01 -16.69 -13.46
CA THR A 161 -1.17 -16.93 -14.33
C THR A 161 -0.78 -16.87 -15.81
N ASP A 162 -1.72 -17.24 -16.67
CA ASP A 162 -1.63 -17.11 -18.13
C ASP A 162 -2.16 -15.77 -18.66
N GLU A 163 -3.04 -15.11 -17.90
CA GLU A 163 -3.61 -13.81 -18.24
C GLU A 163 -3.64 -12.82 -17.07
N ILE A 164 -3.91 -11.54 -17.37
CA ILE A 164 -4.08 -10.51 -16.34
C ILE A 164 -5.41 -10.74 -15.62
N SER A 165 -5.34 -11.15 -14.36
CA SER A 165 -6.52 -11.43 -13.53
C SER A 165 -7.39 -10.19 -13.29
N SER A 166 -8.71 -10.41 -13.31
CA SER A 166 -9.74 -9.40 -13.04
C SER A 166 -10.47 -9.61 -11.71
N ASN A 167 -10.33 -10.76 -11.06
CA ASN A 167 -11.08 -11.13 -9.86
C ASN A 167 -10.17 -11.73 -8.76
N ILE A 168 -10.29 -11.24 -7.52
CA ILE A 168 -9.44 -11.69 -6.41
C ILE A 168 -9.90 -13.03 -5.83
N GLN A 169 -11.21 -13.31 -5.86
CA GLN A 169 -11.74 -14.59 -5.39
C GLN A 169 -11.21 -15.75 -6.23
N ALA A 170 -11.02 -15.57 -7.54
CA ALA A 170 -10.36 -16.55 -8.40
C ALA A 170 -8.91 -16.84 -7.93
N ILE A 171 -8.17 -15.82 -7.50
CA ILE A 171 -6.79 -16.00 -7.01
C ILE A 171 -6.74 -16.69 -5.64
N VAL A 172 -7.59 -16.29 -4.70
CA VAL A 172 -7.50 -16.72 -3.29
C VAL A 172 -8.26 -18.03 -3.02
N LYS A 173 -9.40 -18.25 -3.67
CA LYS A 173 -10.26 -19.42 -3.41
C LYS A 173 -9.93 -20.61 -4.30
N GLU A 174 -9.52 -20.40 -5.55
CA GLU A 174 -9.21 -21.52 -6.44
C GLU A 174 -7.89 -22.14 -6.03
N ALA A 175 -7.97 -23.40 -5.58
CA ALA A 175 -6.78 -24.20 -5.38
C ALA A 175 -6.30 -24.70 -6.75
N PRO A 176 -5.02 -24.54 -7.10
CA PRO A 176 -4.49 -25.18 -8.29
C PRO A 176 -4.67 -26.70 -8.14
N SER A 177 -5.27 -27.31 -9.15
CA SER A 177 -5.58 -28.75 -9.19
C SER A 177 -4.33 -29.63 -9.38
N GLN A 178 -3.18 -29.02 -9.68
CA GLN A 178 -1.90 -29.69 -9.87
C GLN A 178 -0.87 -29.18 -8.86
N GLU A 179 -0.22 -30.10 -8.14
CA GLU A 179 0.89 -29.76 -7.24
C GLU A 179 2.13 -29.29 -8.02
N VAL A 180 2.28 -29.74 -9.28
CA VAL A 180 3.40 -29.35 -10.15
C VAL A 180 3.00 -28.19 -11.06
N GLU A 181 3.87 -27.18 -11.12
CA GLU A 181 3.67 -25.99 -11.95
C GLU A 181 3.95 -26.30 -13.42
N ASN A 182 2.99 -26.00 -14.28
CA ASN A 182 3.18 -26.07 -15.72
C ASN A 182 3.76 -24.74 -16.23
N LEU A 183 5.05 -24.75 -16.56
CA LEU A 183 5.78 -23.59 -17.04
C LEU A 183 5.11 -22.93 -18.26
N ASN A 184 4.53 -23.72 -19.17
CA ASN A 184 3.91 -23.19 -20.39
C ASN A 184 2.67 -22.33 -20.12
N LYS A 185 2.04 -22.48 -18.94
CA LYS A 185 0.87 -21.69 -18.54
C LYS A 185 1.24 -20.42 -17.77
N ILE A 186 2.51 -20.24 -17.41
CA ILE A 186 2.96 -19.10 -16.59
C ILE A 186 3.54 -18.03 -17.50
N THR A 187 2.72 -17.08 -17.92
CA THR A 187 3.12 -15.97 -18.82
C THR A 187 3.05 -14.61 -18.12
N THR A 188 2.27 -14.54 -17.05
CA THR A 188 1.87 -13.32 -16.36
C THR A 188 2.06 -13.46 -14.85
N ALA A 189 2.60 -12.40 -14.22
CA ALA A 189 2.73 -12.30 -12.77
C ALA A 189 1.81 -11.20 -12.23
N ILE A 190 0.93 -11.56 -11.30
CA ILE A 190 -0.07 -10.69 -10.69
C ILE A 190 0.26 -10.40 -9.23
N PHE A 191 0.61 -9.16 -8.94
CA PHE A 191 0.81 -8.64 -7.59
C PHE A 191 -0.54 -8.33 -6.95
N TYR A 192 -1.05 -9.24 -6.12
CA TYR A 192 -2.41 -9.13 -5.57
C TYR A 192 -2.46 -8.66 -4.11
N SER A 193 -1.34 -8.68 -3.38
CA SER A 193 -1.24 -8.05 -2.06
C SER A 193 0.15 -7.49 -1.82
N ILE A 194 0.20 -6.26 -1.33
CA ILE A 194 1.41 -5.57 -0.85
C ILE A 194 1.09 -5.02 0.53
N SER A 195 1.74 -5.56 1.56
CA SER A 195 1.46 -5.20 2.96
C SER A 195 2.72 -4.68 3.62
N LEU A 196 2.66 -3.45 4.14
CA LEU A 196 3.69 -2.89 5.01
C LEU A 196 3.42 -3.34 6.44
N THR A 197 4.35 -4.06 7.04
CA THR A 197 4.18 -4.60 8.41
C THR A 197 4.43 -3.51 9.45
N GLN A 198 5.43 -2.66 9.22
CA GLN A 198 5.87 -1.60 10.12
C GLN A 198 5.31 -0.24 9.68
N GLN A 199 4.28 0.25 10.37
CA GLN A 199 3.63 1.54 10.03
C GLN A 199 4.58 2.74 10.16
N GLY A 200 5.58 2.68 11.06
CA GLY A 200 6.61 3.71 11.20
C GLY A 200 7.46 3.93 9.93
N LEU A 201 7.48 2.97 9.00
CA LEU A 201 8.17 3.08 7.72
C LEU A 201 7.28 3.66 6.61
N GLN A 202 6.07 4.11 6.92
CA GLN A 202 5.18 4.70 5.93
C GLN A 202 5.83 5.92 5.25
N GLY A 203 5.82 5.90 3.93
CA GLY A 203 6.44 6.92 3.08
C GLY A 203 7.94 6.76 2.87
N VAL A 204 8.58 5.72 3.42
CA VAL A 204 9.88 5.23 2.95
C VAL A 204 9.64 4.38 1.70
N GLU A 205 10.45 4.54 0.65
CA GLU A 205 10.22 3.97 -0.70
C GLU A 205 10.49 2.45 -0.82
N LEU A 206 10.22 1.68 0.24
CA LEU A 206 10.47 0.24 0.29
C LEU A 206 9.75 -0.53 -0.83
N GLY A 207 8.50 -0.19 -1.10
CA GLY A 207 7.65 -0.90 -2.06
C GLY A 207 8.12 -0.77 -3.51
N THR A 208 8.70 0.37 -3.89
CA THR A 208 9.23 0.59 -5.23
C THR A 208 10.34 -0.39 -5.57
N TYR A 209 11.27 -0.56 -4.63
CA TYR A 209 12.40 -1.47 -4.80
C TYR A 209 11.98 -2.93 -4.70
N LEU A 210 10.96 -3.24 -3.89
CA LEU A 210 10.44 -4.59 -3.73
C LEU A 210 9.92 -5.14 -5.05
N ILE A 211 9.06 -4.38 -5.74
CA ILE A 211 8.50 -4.80 -7.03
C ILE A 211 9.63 -5.02 -8.04
N LYS A 212 10.58 -4.09 -8.17
CA LYS A 212 11.70 -4.21 -9.12
C LYS A 212 12.58 -5.44 -8.84
N ARG A 213 12.87 -5.74 -7.57
CA ARG A 213 13.68 -6.91 -7.17
C ARG A 213 12.92 -8.21 -7.44
N VAL A 214 11.64 -8.27 -7.07
CA VAL A 214 10.80 -9.46 -7.29
C VAL A 214 10.57 -9.72 -8.78
N VAL A 215 10.39 -8.68 -9.61
CA VAL A 215 10.34 -8.84 -11.07
C VAL A 215 11.61 -9.53 -11.59
N LYS A 216 12.81 -9.08 -11.16
CA LYS A 216 14.07 -9.70 -11.57
C LYS A 216 14.17 -11.15 -11.13
N GLU A 217 13.78 -11.45 -9.89
CA GLU A 217 13.75 -12.81 -9.35
C GLU A 217 12.84 -13.72 -10.17
N LEU A 218 11.62 -13.24 -10.47
CA LEU A 218 10.66 -13.97 -11.28
C LEU A 218 11.12 -14.16 -12.73
N GLN A 219 11.85 -13.20 -13.32
CA GLN A 219 12.41 -13.33 -14.66
C GLN A 219 13.58 -14.33 -14.72
N MET A 220 14.38 -14.43 -13.65
CA MET A 220 15.44 -15.43 -13.55
C MET A 220 14.85 -16.84 -13.40
N GLU A 221 13.81 -16.99 -12.59
CA GLU A 221 13.15 -18.28 -12.37
C GLU A 221 12.23 -18.70 -13.53
N TYR A 222 11.55 -17.73 -14.15
CA TYR A 222 10.61 -17.94 -15.26
C TYR A 222 10.87 -16.94 -16.39
N PRO A 223 11.83 -17.25 -17.30
CA PRO A 223 12.16 -16.36 -18.42
C PRO A 223 10.99 -16.09 -19.38
N GLN A 224 9.95 -16.94 -19.38
CA GLN A 224 8.77 -16.74 -20.23
C GLN A 224 7.79 -15.68 -19.71
N ILE A 225 7.91 -15.23 -18.45
CA ILE A 225 7.03 -14.18 -17.91
C ILE A 225 7.41 -12.84 -18.54
N LYS A 226 6.46 -12.28 -19.29
CA LYS A 226 6.61 -10.97 -19.95
C LYS A 226 5.66 -9.92 -19.40
N VAL A 227 4.60 -10.34 -18.73
CA VAL A 227 3.53 -9.45 -18.29
C VAL A 227 3.53 -9.35 -16.77
N PHE A 228 3.65 -8.13 -16.26
CA PHE A 228 3.58 -7.83 -14.83
C PHE A 228 2.45 -6.84 -14.58
N SER A 229 1.51 -7.21 -13.71
CA SER A 229 0.42 -6.31 -13.33
C SER A 229 0.04 -6.53 -11.88
N THR A 230 -0.69 -5.60 -11.29
CA THR A 230 -1.29 -5.78 -9.98
C THR A 230 -2.76 -6.13 -10.13
N LEU A 231 -3.37 -6.64 -9.06
CA LEU A 231 -4.81 -6.57 -8.85
C LEU A 231 -5.01 -5.84 -7.52
N SER A 232 -5.18 -4.52 -7.59
CA SER A 232 -5.11 -3.63 -6.42
C SER A 232 -6.49 -3.17 -5.96
N PRO A 233 -6.72 -3.03 -4.65
CA PRO A 233 -7.96 -2.47 -4.12
C PRO A 233 -8.03 -0.95 -4.35
N ILE A 234 -9.22 -0.36 -4.22
CA ILE A 234 -9.46 1.08 -4.39
C ILE A 234 -9.99 1.68 -3.07
N PRO A 235 -9.19 1.70 -2.00
CA PRO A 235 -9.69 2.11 -0.69
C PRO A 235 -10.15 3.57 -0.69
N GLY A 236 -11.34 3.82 -0.13
CA GLY A 236 -11.89 5.16 0.04
C GLY A 236 -12.80 5.64 -1.09
N PHE A 237 -12.98 4.86 -2.16
CA PHE A 237 -13.89 5.22 -3.25
C PHE A 237 -15.34 5.33 -2.78
N THR A 238 -15.87 4.35 -2.05
CA THR A 238 -17.26 4.39 -1.55
C THR A 238 -17.48 5.59 -0.63
N LYS A 239 -16.49 5.90 0.22
CA LYS A 239 -16.54 7.09 1.11
C LYS A 239 -16.56 8.39 0.31
N TRP A 240 -15.74 8.49 -0.74
CA TRP A 240 -15.73 9.64 -1.64
C TRP A 240 -17.09 9.80 -2.34
N LEU A 241 -17.65 8.70 -2.88
CA LEU A 241 -18.95 8.70 -3.55
C LEU A 241 -20.09 9.15 -2.62
N VAL A 242 -20.18 8.58 -1.42
CA VAL A 242 -21.18 8.98 -0.40
C VAL A 242 -21.01 10.44 0.03
N GLY A 243 -19.76 10.92 0.08
CA GLY A 243 -19.43 12.32 0.33
C GLY A 243 -19.99 13.26 -0.75
N LEU A 244 -19.82 12.91 -2.02
CA LEU A 244 -20.36 13.67 -3.15
C LEU A 244 -21.88 13.66 -3.18
N LEU A 245 -22.52 12.50 -2.97
CA LEU A 245 -23.98 12.39 -2.88
C LEU A 245 -24.55 13.28 -1.75
N SER A 246 -23.85 13.35 -0.61
CA SER A 246 -24.24 14.19 0.52
C SER A 246 -24.02 15.69 0.28
N ALA A 247 -23.10 16.06 -0.62
CA ALA A 247 -22.90 17.46 -1.01
C ALA A 247 -23.96 17.90 -2.03
N GLN A 248 -24.32 17.04 -2.99
CA GLN A 248 -25.38 17.31 -3.97
C GLN A 248 -26.75 17.51 -3.32
N SER A 249 -27.07 16.77 -2.26
CA SER A 249 -28.34 16.96 -1.54
C SER A 249 -28.48 18.35 -0.92
N LYS A 250 -27.36 19.07 -0.69
CA LYS A 250 -27.35 20.39 -0.03
C LYS A 250 -27.36 21.56 -1.00
N GLU A 251 -26.78 21.40 -2.20
CA GLU A 251 -26.63 22.46 -3.19
C GLU A 251 -27.33 22.05 -4.50
N LYS A 252 -28.55 22.57 -4.73
CA LYS A 252 -29.43 22.28 -5.90
C LYS A 252 -28.89 22.75 -7.27
N GLY A 253 -27.59 22.95 -7.44
CA GLY A 253 -26.97 23.49 -8.65
C GLY A 253 -25.66 22.82 -9.09
N ARG A 254 -25.22 21.74 -8.42
CA ARG A 254 -24.04 20.95 -8.86
C ARG A 254 -24.42 19.96 -9.95
N SER A 255 -23.52 19.74 -10.90
CA SER A 255 -23.68 18.76 -11.98
C SER A 255 -23.97 17.37 -11.42
N ASN A 256 -24.94 16.67 -12.02
CA ASN A 256 -25.40 15.35 -11.62
C ASN A 256 -24.29 14.29 -11.77
N LEU A 257 -24.16 13.39 -10.78
CA LEU A 257 -23.20 12.26 -10.83
C LEU A 257 -23.67 11.16 -11.80
N PHE A 258 -24.99 10.98 -11.83
CA PHE A 258 -25.70 10.07 -12.70
C PHE A 258 -26.46 10.88 -13.75
N THR A 259 -26.68 10.29 -14.91
CA THR A 259 -27.53 10.90 -15.93
C THR A 259 -29.01 10.81 -15.53
N ASP A 260 -29.86 11.66 -16.10
CA ASP A 260 -31.29 11.62 -15.84
C ASP A 260 -31.93 10.24 -16.11
N PRO A 261 -31.61 9.50 -17.21
CA PRO A 261 -32.13 8.15 -17.40
C PRO A 261 -31.61 7.15 -16.36
N GLU A 262 -30.33 7.25 -15.96
CA GLU A 262 -29.78 6.41 -14.87
C GLU A 262 -30.55 6.65 -13.56
N TYR A 263 -30.86 7.91 -13.23
CA TYR A 263 -31.65 8.22 -12.03
C TYR A 263 -33.08 7.68 -12.10
N GLN A 264 -33.73 7.77 -13.26
CA GLN A 264 -35.07 7.21 -13.47
C GLN A 264 -35.06 5.70 -13.28
N GLU A 265 -34.15 4.98 -13.94
CA GLU A 265 -34.05 3.53 -13.84
C GLU A 265 -33.74 3.06 -12.40
N ILE A 266 -32.85 3.75 -11.68
CA ILE A 266 -32.56 3.46 -10.28
C ILE A 266 -33.80 3.69 -9.40
N SER A 267 -34.54 4.78 -9.64
CA SER A 267 -35.76 5.09 -8.87
C SER A 267 -36.88 4.09 -9.12
N GLU A 268 -37.04 3.60 -10.35
CA GLU A 268 -38.03 2.58 -10.71
C GLU A 268 -37.75 1.24 -10.03
N ILE A 269 -36.48 0.82 -9.99
CA ILE A 269 -36.09 -0.44 -9.35
C ILE A 269 -36.22 -0.36 -7.83
N ALA A 270 -35.89 0.79 -7.24
CA ALA A 270 -35.85 0.96 -5.80
C ALA A 270 -37.16 1.48 -5.17
N GLY A 271 -38.06 2.08 -5.97
CA GLY A 271 -39.37 2.55 -5.52
C GLY A 271 -39.37 3.85 -4.68
N GLU A 272 -38.24 4.55 -4.56
CA GLU A 272 -38.13 5.84 -3.87
C GLU A 272 -37.22 6.80 -4.68
N PRO A 273 -37.02 8.06 -4.25
CA PRO A 273 -36.09 8.98 -4.90
C PRO A 273 -34.63 8.48 -4.89
N ALA A 274 -34.01 8.44 -6.06
CA ALA A 274 -32.71 7.79 -6.26
C ALA A 274 -31.59 8.35 -5.35
N LEU A 275 -31.54 9.66 -5.08
CA LEU A 275 -30.46 10.28 -4.30
C LEU A 275 -30.41 9.79 -2.84
N GLU A 276 -31.57 9.69 -2.18
CA GLU A 276 -31.65 9.25 -0.78
C GLU A 276 -31.39 7.75 -0.65
N ILE A 277 -31.93 6.95 -1.58
CA ILE A 277 -31.69 5.51 -1.65
C ILE A 277 -30.22 5.22 -1.91
N LEU A 278 -29.59 5.84 -2.90
CA LEU A 278 -28.19 5.54 -3.27
C LEU A 278 -27.27 5.75 -2.08
N LYS A 279 -27.47 6.81 -1.30
CA LYS A 279 -26.72 7.04 -0.07
C LYS A 279 -26.92 5.91 0.94
N ARG A 280 -28.15 5.48 1.18
CA ARG A 280 -28.49 4.38 2.10
C ARG A 280 -27.85 3.07 1.62
N LEU A 281 -28.03 2.74 0.35
CA LEU A 281 -27.54 1.53 -0.30
C LEU A 281 -26.02 1.41 -0.29
N PHE A 282 -25.29 2.48 -0.62
CA PHE A 282 -23.83 2.42 -0.59
C PHE A 282 -23.27 2.37 0.84
N THR A 283 -23.99 2.92 1.82
CA THR A 283 -23.58 2.86 3.24
C THR A 283 -23.78 1.47 3.83
N ASN A 284 -24.89 0.80 3.50
CA ASN A 284 -25.23 -0.51 4.06
C ASN A 284 -24.80 -1.70 3.16
N SER A 285 -24.28 -1.43 1.97
CA SER A 285 -23.85 -2.44 0.99
C SER A 285 -24.96 -3.38 0.50
N GLU A 286 -26.24 -3.04 0.70
CA GLU A 286 -27.36 -3.95 0.38
C GLU A 286 -27.70 -4.00 -1.11
N TRP A 287 -27.26 -3.02 -1.91
CA TRP A 287 -27.51 -3.00 -3.35
C TRP A 287 -27.01 -4.24 -4.08
N VAL A 288 -25.97 -4.89 -3.56
CA VAL A 288 -25.40 -6.13 -4.11
C VAL A 288 -26.38 -7.30 -4.08
N ARG A 289 -27.43 -7.25 -3.25
CA ARG A 289 -28.45 -8.31 -3.19
C ARG A 289 -29.40 -8.31 -4.39
N SER A 290 -29.51 -7.19 -5.11
CA SER A 290 -30.39 -7.07 -6.27
C SER A 290 -29.56 -7.12 -7.56
N GLU A 291 -29.70 -8.20 -8.33
CA GLU A 291 -29.00 -8.35 -9.60
C GLU A 291 -29.31 -7.21 -10.58
N ARG A 292 -30.56 -6.72 -10.57
CA ARG A 292 -30.96 -5.58 -11.40
C ARG A 292 -30.20 -4.30 -11.04
N LEU A 293 -30.08 -4.00 -9.73
CA LEU A 293 -29.31 -2.83 -9.29
C LEU A 293 -27.83 -2.99 -9.60
N VAL A 294 -27.28 -4.20 -9.46
CA VAL A 294 -25.88 -4.48 -9.82
C VAL A 294 -25.61 -4.18 -11.30
N GLN A 295 -26.50 -4.58 -12.20
CA GLN A 295 -26.36 -4.33 -13.63
C GLN A 295 -26.47 -2.85 -13.98
N VAL A 296 -27.48 -2.16 -13.44
CA VAL A 296 -27.71 -0.72 -13.72
C VAL A 296 -26.59 0.15 -13.15
N LEU A 297 -26.02 -0.22 -12.01
CA LEU A 297 -24.96 0.56 -11.36
C LEU A 297 -23.56 0.34 -11.96
N GLU A 298 -23.35 -0.69 -12.78
CA GLU A 298 -22.03 -1.01 -13.34
C GLU A 298 -21.44 0.16 -14.15
N GLN A 299 -22.15 0.62 -15.17
CA GLN A 299 -21.71 1.70 -16.06
C GLN A 299 -21.40 3.00 -15.30
N PRO A 300 -22.33 3.57 -14.50
CA PRO A 300 -22.07 4.81 -13.79
C PRO A 300 -20.97 4.67 -12.73
N LEU A 301 -20.88 3.55 -12.01
CA LEU A 301 -19.82 3.36 -11.02
C LEU A 301 -18.44 3.19 -11.65
N MET A 302 -18.33 2.49 -12.78
CA MET A 302 -17.08 2.38 -13.53
C MET A 302 -16.62 3.75 -14.05
N ARG A 303 -17.54 4.55 -14.59
CA ARG A 303 -17.30 5.94 -15.01
C ARG A 303 -16.82 6.83 -13.85
N LEU A 304 -17.51 6.78 -12.72
CA LEU A 304 -17.15 7.53 -11.52
C LEU A 304 -15.81 7.07 -10.92
N CYS A 305 -15.54 5.77 -10.92
CA CYS A 305 -14.29 5.21 -10.42
C CYS A 305 -13.11 5.60 -11.30
N ALA A 306 -13.28 5.63 -12.62
CA ALA A 306 -12.26 6.12 -13.53
C ALA A 306 -11.90 7.58 -13.23
N TRP A 307 -12.90 8.43 -13.00
CA TRP A 307 -12.68 9.82 -12.59
C TRP A 307 -12.00 9.92 -11.21
N TYR A 308 -12.41 9.12 -10.23
CA TYR A 308 -11.78 9.11 -8.91
C TYR A 308 -10.29 8.75 -8.95
N LEU A 309 -9.90 7.81 -9.81
CA LEU A 309 -8.50 7.41 -9.95
C LEU A 309 -7.69 8.36 -10.83
N TYR A 310 -8.27 8.84 -11.93
CA TYR A 310 -7.55 9.59 -12.96
C TYR A 310 -7.76 11.11 -12.88
N GLY A 311 -8.96 11.58 -12.53
CA GLY A 311 -9.34 12.98 -12.46
C GLY A 311 -9.05 13.61 -11.10
N GLU A 312 -9.55 13.02 -10.01
CA GLU A 312 -9.40 13.55 -8.66
C GLU A 312 -7.94 13.63 -8.20
N LYS A 313 -7.58 14.76 -7.55
CA LYS A 313 -6.21 15.06 -7.12
C LYS A 313 -6.14 15.55 -5.69
N HIS A 314 -5.04 15.23 -5.02
CA HIS A 314 -4.62 15.84 -3.77
C HIS A 314 -3.20 16.42 -3.94
N ARG A 315 -3.06 17.74 -3.79
CA ARG A 315 -1.80 18.48 -4.06
C ARG A 315 -1.24 18.24 -5.47
N GLY A 316 -2.12 17.90 -6.41
CA GLY A 316 -1.78 17.57 -7.80
C GLY A 316 -1.35 16.12 -8.04
N TYR A 317 -1.28 15.27 -7.02
CA TYR A 317 -1.09 13.82 -7.16
C TYR A 317 -2.42 13.09 -7.11
N ALA A 318 -2.49 11.83 -7.55
CA ALA A 318 -3.71 11.01 -7.46
C ALA A 318 -4.25 11.00 -6.03
N LEU A 319 -5.56 11.19 -5.89
CA LEU A 319 -6.23 11.23 -4.58
C LEU A 319 -6.14 9.88 -3.85
N ASN A 320 -6.31 8.78 -4.60
CA ASN A 320 -6.25 7.44 -4.03
C ASN A 320 -4.80 7.05 -3.65
N PRO A 321 -4.54 6.60 -2.42
CA PRO A 321 -3.17 6.32 -1.96
C PRO A 321 -2.53 5.12 -2.68
N VAL A 322 -3.32 4.10 -3.03
CA VAL A 322 -2.83 2.91 -3.75
C VAL A 322 -2.49 3.27 -5.20
N ALA A 323 -3.34 4.08 -5.85
CA ALA A 323 -3.04 4.66 -7.15
C ALA A 323 -1.76 5.48 -7.13
N ASN A 324 -1.63 6.39 -6.16
CA ASN A 324 -0.44 7.19 -6.00
C ASN A 324 0.82 6.32 -5.85
N PHE A 325 0.77 5.27 -5.03
CA PHE A 325 1.88 4.33 -4.88
C PHE A 325 2.30 3.67 -6.20
N HIS A 326 1.37 3.08 -6.95
CA HIS A 326 1.72 2.38 -8.20
C HIS A 326 2.15 3.34 -9.32
N LEU A 327 1.57 4.53 -9.39
CA LEU A 327 1.93 5.56 -10.36
C LEU A 327 3.32 6.16 -10.07
N GLN A 328 3.68 6.36 -8.79
CA GLN A 328 5.05 6.72 -8.41
C GLN A 328 6.05 5.65 -8.85
N ASN A 329 5.64 4.39 -8.85
CA ASN A 329 6.46 3.27 -9.33
C ASN A 329 6.49 3.12 -10.87
N GLY A 330 5.85 4.03 -11.61
CA GLY A 330 5.84 4.04 -13.07
C GLY A 330 4.87 3.05 -13.71
N ALA A 331 3.90 2.53 -12.95
CA ALA A 331 2.85 1.69 -13.51
C ALA A 331 1.86 2.50 -14.35
N VAL A 332 1.20 1.84 -15.28
CA VAL A 332 0.09 2.39 -16.07
C VAL A 332 -1.22 2.01 -15.40
N LEU A 333 -2.14 2.96 -15.25
CA LEU A 333 -3.52 2.71 -14.84
C LEU A 333 -4.23 1.95 -15.98
N TRP A 334 -4.24 0.62 -15.90
CA TRP A 334 -4.41 -0.22 -17.08
C TRP A 334 -5.84 -0.73 -17.28
N ARG A 335 -6.51 -1.21 -16.24
CA ARG A 335 -7.87 -1.73 -16.37
C ARG A 335 -8.66 -1.59 -15.08
N LEU A 336 -9.90 -1.12 -15.18
CA LEU A 336 -10.89 -1.21 -14.11
C LEU A 336 -11.64 -2.55 -14.21
N ASN A 337 -11.86 -3.19 -13.08
CA ASN A 337 -12.54 -4.47 -12.99
C ASN A 337 -13.80 -4.33 -12.11
N TRP A 338 -14.96 -4.55 -12.73
CA TRP A 338 -16.26 -4.60 -12.04
C TRP A 338 -16.40 -5.90 -11.24
N MET A 339 -16.98 -5.83 -10.04
CA MET A 339 -17.19 -6.98 -9.14
C MET A 339 -15.96 -7.88 -8.96
N ALA A 340 -14.79 -7.27 -8.92
CA ALA A 340 -13.51 -7.93 -8.77
C ALA A 340 -13.26 -8.43 -7.34
N ASP A 341 -13.81 -7.74 -6.32
CA ASP A 341 -13.79 -8.16 -4.92
C ASP A 341 -15.18 -8.09 -4.29
N VAL A 342 -15.92 -9.20 -4.35
CA VAL A 342 -17.25 -9.36 -3.73
C VAL A 342 -17.19 -9.67 -2.22
N SER A 343 -16.04 -9.53 -1.57
CA SER A 343 -15.96 -9.64 -0.11
C SER A 343 -16.67 -8.46 0.55
N PRO A 344 -17.18 -8.60 1.79
CA PRO A 344 -17.79 -7.48 2.52
C PRO A 344 -16.89 -6.24 2.59
N ARG A 345 -15.57 -6.45 2.70
CA ARG A 345 -14.58 -5.38 2.71
C ARG A 345 -14.43 -4.71 1.34
N GLY A 346 -14.38 -5.50 0.26
CA GLY A 346 -14.29 -4.98 -1.12
C GLY A 346 -15.52 -4.17 -1.51
N ILE A 347 -16.72 -4.68 -1.21
CA ILE A 347 -17.98 -3.96 -1.43
C ILE A 347 -18.02 -2.64 -0.65
N ALA A 348 -17.68 -2.67 0.64
CA ALA A 348 -17.73 -1.47 1.48
C ALA A 348 -16.66 -0.41 1.13
N ALA A 349 -15.50 -0.83 0.63
CA ALA A 349 -14.39 0.07 0.34
C ALA A 349 -14.48 0.73 -1.04
N SER A 350 -14.87 -0.05 -2.06
CA SER A 350 -14.82 0.35 -3.47
C SER A 350 -15.98 -0.16 -4.33
N CYS A 351 -17.13 -0.49 -3.72
CA CYS A 351 -18.27 -1.07 -4.41
C CYS A 351 -17.91 -2.36 -5.18
N GLY A 352 -16.92 -3.12 -4.67
CA GLY A 352 -16.45 -4.35 -5.28
C GLY A 352 -15.49 -4.17 -6.46
N MET A 353 -15.16 -2.94 -6.83
CA MET A 353 -14.23 -2.67 -7.92
C MET A 353 -12.78 -2.81 -7.46
N MET A 354 -11.96 -3.35 -8.35
CA MET A 354 -10.50 -3.36 -8.25
C MET A 354 -9.89 -2.81 -9.54
N VAL A 355 -8.59 -2.56 -9.50
CA VAL A 355 -7.87 -1.96 -10.61
C VAL A 355 -6.57 -2.72 -10.87
N ASN A 356 -6.27 -2.92 -12.15
CA ASN A 356 -4.98 -3.41 -12.59
C ASN A 356 -4.04 -2.23 -12.88
N TYR A 357 -2.92 -2.15 -12.16
CA TYR A 357 -1.78 -1.32 -12.55
C TYR A 357 -0.78 -2.19 -13.30
N ARG A 358 -0.49 -1.87 -14.57
CA ARG A 358 0.41 -2.68 -15.40
C ARG A 358 1.81 -2.09 -15.43
N TYR A 359 2.80 -2.93 -15.21
CA TYR A 359 4.21 -2.56 -15.22
C TYR A 359 4.84 -2.93 -16.56
N PHE A 360 5.01 -1.94 -17.42
CA PHE A 360 5.83 -2.06 -18.63
C PHE A 360 7.26 -1.75 -18.24
N LEU A 361 8.10 -2.78 -18.10
CA LEU A 361 9.42 -2.68 -17.48
C LEU A 361 10.29 -1.59 -18.11
N GLU A 362 10.26 -1.49 -19.44
CA GLU A 362 11.00 -0.52 -20.25
C GLU A 362 10.56 0.93 -19.97
N ASP A 363 9.27 1.15 -19.68
CA ASP A 363 8.69 2.50 -19.52
C ASP A 363 8.63 2.96 -18.05
N THR A 364 8.87 2.07 -17.08
CA THR A 364 8.67 2.39 -15.65
C THR A 364 9.39 3.65 -15.19
N ALA A 365 10.65 3.85 -15.60
CA ALA A 365 11.42 5.04 -15.22
C ALA A 365 10.84 6.34 -15.82
N SER A 366 10.48 6.30 -17.11
CA SER A 366 9.88 7.45 -17.82
C SER A 366 8.50 7.82 -17.26
N ASN A 367 7.66 6.81 -17.01
CA ASN A 367 6.34 6.99 -16.43
C ASN A 367 6.42 7.55 -15.00
N SER A 368 7.34 7.04 -14.18
CA SER A 368 7.58 7.54 -12.81
C SER A 368 8.02 9.00 -12.82
N ALA A 369 8.99 9.36 -13.66
CA ALA A 369 9.47 10.74 -13.79
C ALA A 369 8.36 11.69 -14.27
N THR A 370 7.54 11.25 -15.23
CA THR A 370 6.39 12.00 -15.74
C THR A 370 5.33 12.23 -14.66
N TYR A 371 5.03 11.22 -13.84
CA TYR A 371 4.08 11.34 -12.74
C TYR A 371 4.60 12.25 -11.61
N LEU A 372 5.87 12.10 -11.21
CA LEU A 372 6.46 12.89 -10.13
C LEU A 372 6.72 14.35 -10.54
N GLY A 373 7.24 14.57 -11.74
CA GLY A 373 7.59 15.90 -12.24
C GLY A 373 6.40 16.67 -12.82
N MET A 374 5.64 16.02 -13.71
CA MET A 374 4.58 16.66 -14.50
C MET A 374 3.17 16.36 -14.00
N LYS A 375 3.03 15.50 -12.98
CA LYS A 375 1.73 15.11 -12.39
C LYS A 375 0.77 14.46 -13.39
N GLN A 376 1.33 13.92 -14.48
CA GLN A 376 0.57 13.26 -15.53
C GLN A 376 0.45 11.76 -15.25
N ILE A 377 -0.76 11.23 -15.44
CA ILE A 377 -1.08 9.82 -15.23
C ILE A 377 -1.11 9.12 -16.60
N LYS A 378 -0.33 8.06 -16.78
CA LYS A 378 -0.45 7.17 -17.93
C LYS A 378 -1.59 6.18 -17.66
N ALA A 379 -2.57 6.12 -18.58
CA ALA A 379 -3.73 5.25 -18.49
C ALA A 379 -4.01 4.57 -19.83
N SER A 380 -4.69 3.42 -19.81
CA SER A 380 -5.13 2.72 -21.02
C SER A 380 -6.32 3.41 -21.71
N GLU A 381 -6.58 3.03 -22.95
CA GLU A 381 -7.76 3.49 -23.70
C GLU A 381 -9.07 3.18 -22.99
N GLN A 382 -9.18 2.01 -22.35
CA GLN A 382 -10.37 1.63 -21.57
C GLN A 382 -10.65 2.66 -20.46
N VAL A 383 -9.63 3.01 -19.68
CA VAL A 383 -9.79 3.97 -18.58
C VAL A 383 -10.04 5.37 -19.12
N LEU A 384 -9.33 5.79 -20.16
CA LEU A 384 -9.53 7.10 -20.78
C LEU A 384 -10.93 7.25 -21.37
N SER A 385 -11.49 6.18 -21.97
CA SER A 385 -12.88 6.17 -22.46
C SER A 385 -13.87 6.47 -21.35
N TRP A 386 -13.73 5.83 -20.18
CA TRP A 386 -14.57 6.11 -19.01
C TRP A 386 -14.41 7.55 -18.51
N VAL A 387 -13.18 8.07 -18.49
CA VAL A 387 -12.91 9.47 -18.10
C VAL A 387 -13.57 10.44 -19.08
N THR A 388 -13.50 10.19 -20.38
CA THR A 388 -14.16 11.03 -21.39
C THR A 388 -15.68 11.00 -21.22
N GLN A 389 -16.28 9.83 -20.99
CA GLN A 389 -17.71 9.73 -20.68
C GLN A 389 -18.08 10.51 -19.42
N PHE A 390 -17.23 10.47 -18.39
CA PHE A 390 -17.43 11.28 -17.18
C PHE A 390 -17.44 12.77 -17.51
N GLN A 391 -16.44 13.26 -18.26
CA GLN A 391 -16.33 14.68 -18.63
C GLN A 391 -17.48 15.20 -19.50
N GLN A 392 -18.08 14.32 -20.31
CA GLN A 392 -19.27 14.64 -21.11
C GLN A 392 -20.53 14.80 -20.26
N ASN A 393 -20.68 13.95 -19.25
CA ASN A 393 -21.94 13.80 -18.50
C ASN A 393 -21.92 14.51 -17.14
N SER A 394 -20.75 14.84 -16.61
CA SER A 394 -20.57 15.39 -15.28
C SER A 394 -19.49 16.48 -15.26
N LYS A 395 -19.81 17.61 -14.64
CA LYS A 395 -18.86 18.69 -14.28
C LYS A 395 -18.78 18.77 -12.76
N LEU A 396 -17.89 17.97 -12.15
CA LEU A 396 -17.60 18.03 -10.71
C LEU A 396 -16.80 19.28 -10.34
#